data_AF-A0A9E0U9U2-F1
#
_entry.id   AF-A0A9E0U9U2-F1
#
_cell.length_a   1.000
_cell.length_b   1.000
_cell.length_c   1.000
_cell.angle_alpha   90.00
_cell.angle_beta   90.00
_cell.angle_gamma   90.00
#
_symmetry.space_group_name_H-M   'P 1'
#
loop_
_entity.id
_entity.type
_entity.pdbx_description
1 polymer ?
#
loop_
_entity_poly.entity_id
_entity_poly.type
_entity_poly.pdbx_seq_one_letter_code
_entity_poly.pdbx_strand_id
1 'polypeptide(L)'
;MSLMNRPPRPRMTGLIALYALGDVFGLSCFAMGVSWFAIGKGAFFVSFPTSIAEAAVCAIGGIVVVIWSAGHIMREIQKQGPDLQKRYERYVRENYPEKAKNFDKP
;
A
#
# COMPACT_ATOMS: atom_id res chain seq x y z
N MET A 1 20.44 24.65 -9.55
CA MET A 1 19.01 24.33 -9.76
C MET A 1 18.69 23.09 -8.91
N SER A 2 18.38 23.29 -7.63
CA SER A 2 18.17 22.23 -6.64
C SER A 2 16.76 21.65 -6.78
N LEU A 3 16.61 20.73 -7.72
CA LEU A 3 15.36 19.98 -7.86
C LEU A 3 15.22 19.03 -6.67
N MET A 4 14.48 19.49 -5.65
CA MET A 4 13.74 18.67 -4.70
C MET A 4 14.60 17.98 -3.62
N ASN A 5 14.84 18.69 -2.51
CA ASN A 5 15.34 18.16 -1.24
C ASN A 5 14.29 17.24 -0.58
N ARG A 6 13.98 16.11 -1.22
CA ARG A 6 13.08 15.09 -0.70
C ARG A 6 13.89 13.85 -0.37
N PRO A 7 13.61 13.20 0.79
CA PRO A 7 14.26 11.95 1.10
C PRO A 7 13.95 10.90 0.02
N PRO A 8 14.89 10.00 -0.26
CA PRO A 8 14.68 8.94 -1.24
C PRO A 8 13.46 8.09 -0.86
N ARG A 9 12.66 7.74 -1.86
CA ARG A 9 11.47 6.89 -1.72
C ARG A 9 11.74 5.48 -2.25
N PRO A 10 11.00 4.46 -1.75
CA PRO A 10 10.98 3.15 -2.39
C PRO A 10 10.65 3.28 -3.88
N ARG A 11 11.29 2.45 -4.71
CA ARG A 11 11.00 2.39 -6.14
C ARG A 11 9.71 1.62 -6.35
N MET A 12 8.86 2.13 -7.24
CA MET A 12 7.69 1.39 -7.66
C MET A 12 8.14 0.25 -8.59
N THR A 13 7.96 -1.00 -8.15
CA THR A 13 8.15 -2.18 -9.00
C THR A 13 6.81 -2.57 -9.63
N GLY A 14 6.83 -3.24 -10.78
CA GLY A 14 5.61 -3.75 -11.42
C GLY A 14 4.83 -4.70 -10.50
N LEU A 15 5.53 -5.45 -9.64
CA LEU A 15 4.91 -6.29 -8.61
C LEU A 15 4.18 -5.47 -7.55
N ILE A 16 4.79 -4.40 -7.02
CA ILE A 16 4.11 -3.49 -6.08
C ILE A 16 2.85 -2.90 -6.72
N ALA A 17 2.93 -2.47 -7.98
CA ALA A 17 1.77 -1.96 -8.71
C ALA A 17 0.66 -3.01 -8.84
N LEU A 18 1.02 -4.27 -9.16
CA LEU A 18 0.05 -5.37 -9.27
C LEU A 18 -0.66 -5.66 -7.94
N TYR A 19 0.10 -5.75 -6.84
CA TYR A 19 -0.51 -5.96 -5.53
C TYR A 19 -1.34 -4.73 -5.09
N ALA A 20 -0.94 -3.52 -5.45
CA ALA A 20 -1.74 -2.32 -5.17
C ALA A 20 -3.08 -2.33 -5.93
N LEU A 21 -3.12 -2.84 -7.16
CA LEU A 21 -4.38 -3.07 -7.87
C LEU A 21 -5.25 -4.11 -7.14
N GLY A 22 -4.63 -5.18 -6.62
CA GLY A 22 -5.29 -6.16 -5.77
C GLY A 22 -5.90 -5.53 -4.51
N ASP A 23 -5.17 -4.62 -3.86
CA ASP A 23 -5.64 -3.89 -2.68
C ASP A 23 -6.85 -3.00 -2.99
N VAL A 24 -6.80 -2.22 -4.09
CA VAL A 24 -7.93 -1.41 -4.55
C VAL A 24 -9.16 -2.28 -4.84
N PHE A 25 -8.97 -3.42 -5.49
CA PHE A 25 -10.04 -4.38 -5.72
C PHE A 25 -10.61 -4.93 -4.40
N GLY A 26 -9.74 -5.32 -3.47
CA GLY A 26 -10.12 -5.83 -2.15
C GLY A 26 -10.93 -4.81 -1.34
N LEU A 27 -10.47 -3.55 -1.27
CA LEU A 27 -11.18 -2.45 -0.62
C LEU A 27 -12.52 -2.16 -1.28
N SER A 28 -12.60 -2.21 -2.61
CA SER A 28 -13.84 -2.02 -3.35
C SER A 28 -14.86 -3.11 -3.03
N CYS A 29 -14.43 -4.38 -3.02
CA CYS A 29 -15.30 -5.51 -2.69
C CYS A 29 -15.74 -5.48 -1.22
N PHE A 30 -14.82 -5.13 -0.32
CA PHE A 30 -15.15 -4.94 1.10
C PHE A 30 -16.18 -3.82 1.30
N ALA A 31 -15.97 -2.66 0.68
CA ALA A 31 -16.87 -1.53 0.77
C ALA A 31 -18.26 -1.87 0.23
N MET A 32 -18.35 -2.52 -0.95
CA MET A 32 -19.62 -2.97 -1.51
C MET A 32 -20.32 -4.00 -0.60
N GLY A 33 -19.59 -4.99 -0.09
CA GLY A 33 -20.14 -6.00 0.82
C GLY A 33 -20.69 -5.38 2.11
N VAL A 34 -19.93 -4.52 2.77
CA VAL A 34 -20.36 -3.84 4.00
C VAL A 34 -21.51 -2.86 3.75
N SER A 35 -21.48 -2.13 2.63
CA SER A 35 -22.56 -1.19 2.29
C SER A 35 -23.92 -1.85 2.17
N TRP A 36 -23.95 -3.11 1.68
CA TRP A 36 -25.16 -3.91 1.61
C TRP A 36 -25.76 -4.17 2.99
N PHE A 37 -24.92 -4.45 3.99
CA PHE A 37 -25.37 -4.65 5.37
C PHE A 37 -25.75 -3.35 6.08
N ALA A 38 -25.15 -2.22 5.69
CA ALA A 38 -25.41 -0.92 6.32
C ALA A 38 -26.66 -0.20 5.78
N ILE A 39 -26.91 -0.26 4.47
CA ILE A 39 -27.96 0.52 3.78
C ILE A 39 -29.02 -0.39 3.15
N GLY A 40 -28.69 -1.65 2.85
CA GLY A 40 -29.57 -2.63 2.19
C GLY A 40 -29.14 -2.97 0.76
N LYS A 41 -29.94 -3.79 0.07
CA LYS A 41 -29.71 -4.18 -1.35
C LYS A 41 -29.60 -2.93 -2.23
N GLY A 42 -28.56 -2.87 -3.06
CA GLY A 42 -28.42 -1.82 -4.08
C GLY A 42 -27.76 -0.52 -3.63
N ALA A 43 -27.05 -0.51 -2.50
CA ALA A 43 -26.40 0.70 -1.96
C ALA A 43 -25.40 1.40 -2.91
N PHE A 44 -24.75 0.65 -3.82
CA PHE A 44 -23.80 1.18 -4.80
C PHE A 44 -24.06 0.70 -6.25
N PHE A 45 -24.49 -0.55 -6.46
CA PHE A 45 -24.93 -1.06 -7.77
C PHE A 45 -26.27 -1.78 -7.65
N VAL A 46 -27.21 -1.46 -8.53
CA VAL A 46 -28.58 -2.05 -8.52
C VAL A 46 -28.54 -3.58 -8.69
N SER A 47 -27.49 -4.11 -9.33
CA SER A 47 -27.34 -5.53 -9.66
C SER A 47 -26.31 -6.28 -8.80
N PHE A 48 -25.65 -5.65 -7.82
CA PHE A 48 -24.63 -6.32 -7.00
C PHE A 48 -24.34 -5.55 -5.69
N PRO A 49 -24.32 -6.19 -4.50
CA PRO A 49 -24.69 -7.58 -4.17
C PRO A 49 -26.21 -7.82 -4.15
N THR A 50 -26.68 -8.97 -4.66
CA THR A 50 -28.13 -9.29 -4.75
C THR A 50 -28.64 -10.18 -3.62
N SER A 51 -27.73 -10.89 -2.94
CA SER A 51 -28.03 -11.79 -1.82
C SER A 51 -27.10 -11.56 -0.62
N ILE A 52 -27.53 -12.02 0.57
CA ILE A 52 -26.73 -12.00 1.80
C ILE A 52 -25.43 -12.79 1.61
N ALA A 53 -25.50 -13.93 0.93
CA ALA A 53 -24.34 -14.78 0.69
C ALA A 53 -23.29 -14.06 -0.16
N GLU A 54 -23.70 -13.38 -1.23
CA GLU A 54 -22.79 -12.57 -2.07
C GLU A 54 -22.18 -11.40 -1.29
N ALA A 55 -22.98 -10.69 -0.49
CA ALA A 55 -22.49 -9.60 0.34
C ALA A 55 -21.45 -10.06 1.36
N ALA A 56 -21.69 -11.20 2.02
CA ALA A 56 -20.76 -11.80 2.97
C ALA A 56 -19.47 -12.28 2.28
N VAL A 57 -19.57 -12.95 1.13
CA VAL A 57 -18.41 -13.39 0.34
C VAL A 57 -17.59 -12.19 -0.14
N CYS A 58 -18.22 -11.10 -0.59
CA CYS A 58 -17.47 -9.93 -1.05
C CYS A 58 -16.82 -9.17 0.12
N ALA A 59 -17.50 -9.06 1.27
CA ALA A 59 -16.93 -8.44 2.46
C ALA A 59 -15.70 -9.22 2.97
N ILE A 60 -15.87 -10.53 3.21
CA ILE A 60 -14.81 -11.39 3.74
C ILE A 60 -13.70 -11.56 2.69
N GLY A 61 -14.05 -11.80 1.44
CA GLY A 61 -13.12 -11.91 0.32
C GLY A 61 -12.31 -10.63 0.13
N GLY A 62 -12.96 -9.46 0.22
CA GLY A 62 -12.29 -8.16 0.18
C GLY A 62 -11.24 -8.02 1.28
N ILE A 63 -11.58 -8.35 2.54
CA ILE A 63 -10.62 -8.33 3.67
C ILE A 63 -9.43 -9.25 3.41
N VAL A 64 -9.68 -10.48 2.95
CA VAL A 64 -8.63 -11.46 2.67
C VAL A 64 -7.67 -10.92 1.60
N VAL A 65 -8.21 -10.35 0.53
CA VAL A 65 -7.39 -9.78 -0.56
C VAL A 65 -6.60 -8.56 -0.10
N VAL A 66 -7.17 -7.68 0.73
CA VAL A 66 -6.46 -6.52 1.31
C VAL A 66 -5.28 -6.98 2.16
N ILE A 67 -5.51 -7.90 3.11
CA ILE A 67 -4.45 -8.40 3.99
C ILE A 67 -3.34 -9.08 3.17
N TRP A 68 -3.73 -9.89 2.18
CA TRP A 68 -2.79 -10.56 1.29
C TRP A 68 -1.96 -9.55 0.48
N SER A 69 -2.62 -8.58 -0.14
CA SER A 69 -1.99 -7.56 -0.99
C SER A 69 -1.04 -6.68 -0.18
N ALA A 70 -1.50 -6.14 0.96
CA ALA A 70 -0.68 -5.32 1.85
C ALA A 70 0.56 -6.07 2.35
N GLY A 71 0.40 -7.33 2.77
CA GLY A 71 1.52 -8.17 3.19
C GLY A 71 2.56 -8.39 2.08
N HIS A 72 2.11 -8.56 0.84
CA HIS A 72 3.00 -8.70 -0.31
C HIS A 72 3.69 -7.38 -0.71
N ILE A 73 2.99 -6.25 -0.65
CA ILE A 73 3.59 -4.92 -0.87
C ILE A 73 4.68 -4.65 0.16
N MET A 74 4.42 -4.92 1.44
CA MET A 74 5.41 -4.75 2.51
C MET A 74 6.65 -5.61 2.27
N ARG A 75 6.47 -6.89 1.89
CA ARG A 75 7.59 -7.77 1.54
C ARG A 75 8.42 -7.23 0.38
N GLU A 76 7.77 -6.66 -0.63
CA GLU A 76 8.47 -6.13 -1.80
C GLU A 76 9.20 -4.81 -1.50
N ILE A 77 8.66 -3.99 -0.60
CA ILE A 77 9.34 -2.79 -0.09
C ILE A 77 10.54 -3.18 0.79
N GLN A 78 10.39 -4.19 1.65
CA GLN A 78 11.48 -4.68 2.51
C GLN A 78 12.69 -5.16 1.70
N LYS A 79 12.47 -5.80 0.55
CA LYS A 79 13.57 -6.17 -0.36
C LYS A 79 14.39 -4.97 -0.85
N GLN A 80 13.79 -3.78 -0.91
CA GLN A 80 14.46 -2.54 -1.32
C GLN A 80 15.18 -1.83 -0.16
N GLY A 81 15.00 -2.29 1.08
CA GLY A 81 15.53 -1.65 2.29
C GLY A 81 17.03 -1.31 2.24
N PRO A 82 17.92 -2.27 1.90
CA PRO A 82 19.37 -2.01 1.87
C PRO A 82 19.78 -0.95 0.84
N ASP A 83 19.16 -0.94 -0.33
CA ASP A 83 19.42 0.05 -1.38
C ASP A 83 18.86 1.43 -1.01
N LEU A 84 17.68 1.47 -0.37
CA LEU A 84 17.09 2.70 0.13
C LEU A 84 17.94 3.35 1.22
N GLN A 85 18.50 2.55 2.13
CA GLN A 85 19.39 3.03 3.18
C GLN A 85 20.65 3.67 2.62
N LYS A 86 21.32 3.03 1.65
CA LYS A 86 22.51 3.60 0.97
C LYS A 86 22.20 4.95 0.31
N ARG A 87 21.03 5.07 -0.33
CA ARG A 87 20.60 6.35 -0.93
C ARG A 87 20.28 7.40 0.12
N TYR A 88 19.69 6.98 1.23
CA TYR A 88 19.37 7.86 2.34
C TYR A 88 20.64 8.40 3.01
N GLU A 89 21.63 7.56 3.28
CA GLU A 89 22.93 7.96 3.80
C GLU A 89 23.64 8.95 2.87
N ARG A 90 23.62 8.69 1.55
CA ARG A 90 24.14 9.63 0.55
C ARG A 90 23.39 10.97 0.61
N TYR A 91 22.06 10.94 0.63
CA TYR A 91 21.21 12.12 0.72
C TYR A 91 21.50 12.94 1.99
N VAL A 92 21.66 12.28 3.14
CA VAL A 92 22.00 12.94 4.41
C VAL A 92 23.39 13.57 4.34
N ARG A 93 24.39 12.88 3.78
CA ARG A 93 25.74 13.43 3.65
C ARG A 93 25.80 14.65 2.73
N GLU A 94 25.00 14.67 1.67
CA GLU A 94 24.97 15.76 0.69
C GLU A 94 24.15 16.98 1.17
N ASN A 95 23.06 16.75 1.90
CA ASN A 95 22.10 17.82 2.26
C ASN A 95 22.11 18.20 3.75
N TYR A 96 22.63 17.35 4.63
CA TYR A 96 22.63 17.50 6.10
C TYR A 96 23.96 17.00 6.73
N PRO A 97 25.10 17.64 6.43
CA PRO A 97 26.42 17.20 6.88
C PRO A 97 26.57 17.18 8.41
N GLU A 98 25.78 17.99 9.14
CA GLU A 98 25.71 17.97 10.61
C GLU A 98 25.14 16.67 11.15
N LYS A 99 24.14 16.09 10.47
CA LYS A 99 23.56 14.79 10.83
C LYS A 99 24.44 13.64 10.39
N ALA A 100 25.18 13.80 9.29
CA ALA A 100 26.11 12.79 8.78
C ALA A 100 27.19 12.40 9.80
N LYS A 101 27.68 13.36 10.60
CA LYS A 101 28.69 13.13 11.66
C LYS A 101 28.22 12.17 12.76
N ASN A 102 26.91 12.00 12.94
CA ASN A 102 26.36 11.07 13.93
C ASN A 102 26.31 9.62 13.42
N PHE A 103 26.39 9.37 12.11
CA PHE A 103 26.42 8.02 11.54
C PHE A 103 27.81 7.37 11.62
N ASP A 104 28.85 8.17 11.84
CA ASP A 104 30.27 7.76 11.88
C ASP A 104 30.78 7.54 13.31
N LYS A 105 29.91 7.70 14.32
CA LYS A 105 30.24 7.42 15.72
C LYS A 105 30.22 5.89 15.95
N PRO A 106 31.28 5.31 16.54
CA PRO A 106 31.35 3.88 16.82
C PRO A 106 30.30 3.44 17.85
#